data_AF-A0A4Q7WM80-F1
#
_entry.id   AF-A0A4Q7WM80-F1
#
_cell.length_a   1.000
_cell.length_b   1.000
_cell.length_c   1.000
_cell.angle_alpha   90.00
_cell.angle_beta   90.00
_cell.angle_gamma   90.00
#
_symmetry.space_group_name_H-M   'P 1'
#
loop_
_entity.id
_entity.type
_entity.pdbx_description
1 polymer ?
#
loop_
_entity_poly.entity_id
_entity_poly.type
_entity_poly.pdbx_seq_one_letter_code
_entity_poly.pdbx_strand_id
1 'polypeptide(L)' 'MTTIQFTETTTSTLDQFVAALTDFRPGRAKIFANSHDDYLKVHDEGPGYAEVPSCLNLSDAP' A
#
# COMPACT_ATOMS: atom_id res chain seq x y z
N MET A 1 11.26 -18.66 14.83
CA MET A 1 10.65 -17.33 14.60
C MET A 1 11.80 -16.35 14.50
N THR A 2 11.91 -15.62 13.40
CA THR A 2 13.07 -14.77 13.14
C THR A 2 12.62 -13.32 13.16
N THR A 3 13.24 -12.52 14.02
CA THR A 3 12.97 -11.09 14.09
C THR A 3 13.88 -10.37 13.10
N ILE A 4 13.30 -9.67 12.13
CA ILE A 4 14.02 -8.83 11.18
C ILE A 4 13.89 -7.39 11.64
N GLN A 5 15.03 -6.73 11.90
CA GLN A 5 15.11 -5.32 12.25
C GLN A 5 15.75 -4.59 11.08
N PHE A 6 15.10 -3.54 10.59
CA PHE A 6 15.60 -2.73 9.48
C PHE A 6 15.26 -1.26 9.71
N THR A 7 16.17 -0.40 9.26
CA THR A 7 16.06 1.06 9.38
C THR A 7 16.34 1.65 8.02
N GLU A 8 15.46 2.53 7.56
CA GLU A 8 15.61 3.24 6.28
C GLU A 8 15.35 4.73 6.47
N THR A 9 16.14 5.55 5.79
CA THR A 9 15.99 7.00 5.82
C THR A 9 15.08 7.43 4.68
N THR A 10 13.95 8.05 5.00
CA THR A 10 13.02 8.62 4.02
C THR A 10 13.11 10.14 4.01
N THR A 11 12.81 10.75 2.86
CA THR A 11 12.65 12.20 2.70
C THR A 11 11.25 12.70 3.05
N SER A 12 10.32 11.77 3.32
CA SER A 12 8.94 12.08 3.71
C SER A 12 8.87 12.59 5.15
N THR A 13 7.93 13.49 5.43
CA THR A 13 7.68 13.91 6.81
C THR A 13 7.01 12.80 7.61
N LEU A 14 7.05 12.89 8.95
CA LEU A 14 6.43 11.89 9.83
C LEU A 14 4.93 11.75 9.52
N ASP A 15 4.21 12.86 9.35
CA ASP A 15 2.78 12.84 9.04
C ASP A 15 2.49 12.20 7.68
N GLN A 16 3.33 12.45 6.67
CA GLN A 16 3.22 11.81 5.35
C GLN A 16 3.46 10.32 5.44
N PHE A 17 4.47 9.89 6.21
CA PHE A 17 4.77 8.49 6.41
C PHE A 17 3.62 7.76 7.11
N VAL A 18 3.08 8.32 8.20
CA VAL A 18 1.95 7.72 8.93
C VAL A 18 0.69 7.69 8.07
N ALA A 19 0.37 8.78 7.35
CA ALA A 19 -0.79 8.81 6.46
C ALA A 19 -0.68 7.77 5.34
N ALA A 20 0.51 7.61 4.75
CA ALA A 20 0.73 6.65 3.68
C ALA A 20 0.61 5.17 4.12
N LEU A 21 0.62 4.86 5.42
CA LEU A 21 0.33 3.51 5.91
C LEU A 21 -1.15 3.15 5.79
N THR A 22 -2.05 4.11 5.91
CA THR A 22 -3.50 3.87 6.00
C THR A 22 -4.33 4.47 4.86
N ASP A 23 -3.80 5.45 4.13
CA ASP A 23 -4.54 6.18 3.09
C ASP A 23 -4.37 5.55 1.70
N PHE A 24 -5.21 4.60 1.31
CA PHE A 24 -5.14 3.90 0.00
C PHE A 24 -5.70 4.73 -1.17
N ARG A 25 -5.84 6.05 -1.01
CA ARG A 25 -6.27 6.95 -2.08
C ARG A 25 -5.18 7.12 -3.15
N PRO A 26 -5.56 7.60 -4.35
CA PRO A 26 -4.61 7.81 -5.44
C PRO A 26 -3.46 8.74 -5.05
N GLY A 27 -2.23 8.38 -5.43
CA GLY A 27 -1.03 9.19 -5.23
C GLY A 27 0.00 8.62 -4.26
N ARG A 28 -0.18 7.40 -3.73
CA ARG A 28 0.80 6.74 -2.84
C ARG A 28 2.17 6.55 -3.48
N ALA A 29 2.21 6.41 -4.81
CA ALA A 29 3.43 6.33 -5.61
C ALA A 29 4.45 7.43 -5.31
N LYS A 30 4.00 8.61 -4.86
CA LYS A 30 4.88 9.75 -4.54
C LYS A 30 5.71 9.55 -3.27
N ILE A 31 5.24 8.67 -2.38
CA ILE A 31 5.88 8.38 -1.08
C ILE A 31 6.51 6.98 -1.12
N PHE A 32 5.79 6.00 -1.66
CA PHE A 32 6.24 4.64 -1.84
C PHE A 32 6.16 4.27 -3.32
N ALA A 33 7.28 4.35 -4.04
CA ALA A 33 7.32 4.06 -5.47
C ALA A 33 6.83 2.65 -5.83
N ASN A 34 7.04 1.67 -4.93
CA ASN A 34 6.59 0.29 -5.08
C ASN A 34 5.11 0.07 -4.71
N SER A 35 4.39 1.13 -4.34
CA SER A 35 2.97 1.12 -4.00
C SER A 35 2.18 1.99 -4.96
N HIS A 36 2.54 1.94 -6.25
CA HIS A 36 1.82 2.66 -7.31
C HIS A 36 0.35 2.24 -7.33
N ASP A 37 -0.53 3.19 -7.63
CA ASP A 37 -1.99 2.99 -7.65
C ASP A 37 -2.39 1.85 -8.61
N ASP A 38 -1.60 1.63 -9.67
CA ASP A 38 -1.81 0.55 -10.64
C ASP A 38 -1.56 -0.86 -10.07
N TYR A 39 -0.76 -0.97 -9.02
CA TYR A 39 -0.44 -2.23 -8.35
C TYR A 39 -1.42 -2.58 -7.23
N LEU A 40 -2.08 -1.58 -6.65
CA LEU A 40 -2.95 -1.72 -5.49
C LEU A 40 -4.34 -1.19 -5.86
N LYS A 41 -5.14 -2.03 -6.52
CA LYS A 41 -6.54 -1.72 -6.82
C LYS A 41 -7.39 -2.01 -5.59
N VAL A 42 -8.05 -0.99 -5.07
CA VAL A 42 -9.06 -1.14 -4.02
C VAL A 42 -10.32 -1.74 -4.66
N HIS A 43 -10.77 -2.88 -4.16
CA HIS A 43 -12.01 -3.52 -4.60
C HIS A 43 -13.22 -3.12 -3.75
N ASP A 44 -13.00 -2.88 -2.45
CA ASP A 44 -14.03 -2.40 -1.52
C ASP A 44 -13.41 -1.47 -0.48
N GLU A 45 -14.14 -0.45 -0.03
CA GLU A 45 -13.72 0.39 1.11
C GLU A 45 -14.88 0.67 2.06
N GLY A 46 -14.57 0.69 3.35
CA GLY A 46 -15.48 1.08 4.41
C GLY A 46 -14.80 2.00 5.43
N PRO A 47 -15.52 2.44 6.47
CA PRO A 47 -15.05 3.47 7.42
C PRO A 47 -13.76 3.14 8.19
N GLY A 48 -13.26 1.91 8.11
CA GLY A 48 -12.02 1.47 8.74
C GLY A 48 -11.31 0.35 7.99
N TYR A 49 -11.66 0.09 6.73
CA TYR A 49 -10.99 -0.92 5.92
C TYR A 49 -10.96 -0.51 4.45
N ALA A 50 -9.91 -0.95 3.76
CA ALA A 50 -9.85 -0.96 2.31
C ALA A 50 -9.39 -2.36 1.91
N GLU A 51 -10.22 -3.09 1.18
CA GLU A 51 -9.88 -4.39 0.65
C GLU A 51 -9.10 -4.21 -0.65
N VAL A 52 -7.86 -4.67 -0.63
CA VAL A 52 -6.96 -4.70 -1.79
C VAL A 52 -6.67 -6.17 -2.07
N PRO A 53 -7.40 -6.83 -2.98
CA PRO A 53 -7.11 -8.20 -3.36
C PRO A 53 -5.71 -8.24 -3.96
N SER A 54 -4.88 -9.14 -3.43
CA SER A 54 -3.60 -9.46 -4.06
C SER A 54 -3.88 -9.91 -5.48
N CYS A 55 -3.23 -9.29 -6.44
CA CYS A 55 -3.35 -9.54 -7.88
C CYS A 55 -3.27 -11.06 -8.19
N LEU A 56 -4.43 -11.71 -8.25
CA LEU A 56 -4.78 -12.86 -9.10
C LEU A 56 -6.29 -13.11 -8.92
N ASN A 57 -7.11 -12.60 -9.83
CA ASN A 57 -8.35 -13.31 -10.12
C ASN A 57 -7.92 -14.69 -10.62
N LEU A 58 -8.25 -15.76 -9.89
CA LEU A 58 -8.00 -17.13 -10.34
C LEU A 58 -8.71 -17.44 -11.67
N SER A 59 -9.67 -16.59 -12.08
CA SER A 59 -10.36 -16.63 -13.37
C SER A 59 -9.60 -15.96 -14.53
N ASP A 60 -8.54 -15.19 -14.23
CA ASP A 60 -7.71 -14.51 -15.24
C ASP A 60 -6.37 -15.23 -15.48
N ALA A 61 -6.19 -16.42 -14.88
CA ALA A 61 -5.06 -17.31 -15.17
C ALA A 61 -5.33 -18.07 -16.49
N PRO A 62 -4.35 -18.17 -17.42
CA PRO A 62 -4.48 -18.93 -18.66
C PRO A 62 -4.61 -20.44 -18.42
#